data_AF-A0AAD9MWQ8-F1
#
_entry.id   AF-A0AAD9MWQ8-F1
#
_cell.length_a   1.000
_cell.length_b   1.000
_cell.length_c   1.000
_cell.angle_alpha   90.00
_cell.angle_beta   90.00
_cell.angle_gamma   90.00
#
_symmetry.space_group_name_H-M   'P 1'
#
loop_
_entity.id
_entity.type
_entity.pdbx_description
1 polymer ?
#
loop_
_entity_poly.entity_id
_entity_poly.type
_entity_poly.pdbx_seq_one_letter_code
_entity_poly.pdbx_strand_id
1 'polypeptide(L)'
;MIQSLVDALCVTPRGISRSSSRTKASDIAESNHKLQKIYPLVVDNLDLIFGYLNQNNDWIDGIFTSAWRKATRNQSTTWLCLDGPLNSSWADTFTSVLDSSKSLSLANGDQLTLSSNVKLLFETDDLAKATPAVVARSGIVYVDKNVVGWRPIAKAWLEHRTQQEVHVLQRAFEKTLDPLSQYVINDCKPRHHGRPRVKLSEVGMFKTTLNLLSAMLADNIELGGELHIERLYLFCLMWTYGGLLDEKDRTGFSDLLSTLSTA
;
A
#
# COMPACT_ATOMS: atom_id res chain seq x y z
N MET A 1 -1.75 -0.47 1.45
CA MET A 1 -3.07 0.17 1.39
C MET A 1 -4.03 -0.70 0.59
N ILE A 2 -3.70 -1.06 -0.66
CA ILE A 2 -4.44 -2.08 -1.43
C ILE A 2 -4.16 -3.50 -0.94
N GLN A 3 -3.04 -3.78 -0.26
CA GLN A 3 -2.91 -5.06 0.45
C GLN A 3 -4.08 -5.24 1.44
N SER A 4 -4.47 -4.22 2.20
CA SER A 4 -5.58 -4.26 3.14
C SER A 4 -6.95 -4.32 2.46
N LEU A 5 -7.10 -3.64 1.31
CA LEU A 5 -8.35 -3.56 0.54
C LEU A 5 -8.58 -4.85 -0.28
N VAL A 6 -7.51 -5.44 -0.80
CA VAL A 6 -7.54 -6.74 -1.45
C VAL A 6 -7.56 -7.86 -0.43
N ASP A 7 -6.86 -7.75 0.71
CA ASP A 7 -7.03 -8.69 1.83
C ASP A 7 -8.49 -8.65 2.31
N ALA A 8 -9.15 -7.48 2.34
CA ALA A 8 -10.59 -7.33 2.62
C ALA A 8 -11.49 -8.00 1.57
N LEU A 9 -11.13 -7.94 0.28
CA LEU A 9 -11.83 -8.66 -0.81
C LEU A 9 -11.46 -10.16 -0.89
N CYS A 10 -10.30 -10.54 -0.35
CA CYS A 10 -9.76 -11.89 -0.28
C CYS A 10 -9.98 -12.53 1.10
N VAL A 11 -10.77 -11.93 2.01
CA VAL A 11 -11.11 -12.54 3.29
C VAL A 11 -12.00 -13.75 3.03
N THR A 12 -11.37 -14.91 2.86
CA THR A 12 -11.89 -16.09 3.55
C THR A 12 -11.65 -15.87 5.05
N PRO A 13 -12.65 -16.00 5.93
CA PRO A 13 -12.46 -15.82 7.36
C PRO A 13 -11.38 -16.78 7.87
N ARG A 14 -10.18 -16.25 8.12
CA ARG A 14 -9.09 -16.98 8.77
C ARG A 14 -9.42 -17.08 10.26
N GLY A 15 -10.13 -18.13 10.64
CA GLY A 15 -10.40 -18.39 12.05
C GLY A 15 -11.70 -19.15 12.33
N ILE A 16 -12.02 -20.20 11.59
CA ILE A 16 -12.81 -21.30 12.15
C ILE A 16 -11.91 -22.52 12.07
N SER A 17 -11.30 -22.84 13.21
CA SER A 17 -10.75 -24.16 13.48
C SER A 17 -11.71 -25.21 12.92
N ARG A 18 -11.15 -26.21 12.22
CA ARG A 18 -11.88 -27.42 11.85
C ARG A 18 -12.38 -28.12 13.13
N SER A 19 -13.53 -27.72 13.63
CA SER A 19 -14.34 -28.49 14.56
C SER A 19 -15.82 -28.12 14.39
N SER A 20 -16.55 -29.03 13.75
CA SER A 20 -17.93 -29.40 14.09
C SER A 20 -18.92 -28.25 14.36
N SER A 21 -19.64 -27.82 13.32
CA SER A 21 -21.11 -27.71 13.36
C SER A 21 -21.65 -27.28 11.99
N ARG A 22 -22.33 -28.22 11.34
CA ARG A 22 -22.99 -28.05 10.04
C ARG A 22 -24.36 -27.42 10.31
N THR A 23 -24.51 -26.13 10.07
CA THR A 23 -25.83 -25.47 10.07
C THR A 23 -25.97 -24.63 8.81
N LYS A 24 -27.03 -24.94 8.04
CA LYS A 24 -27.36 -24.42 6.72
C LYS A 24 -27.53 -22.91 6.75
N ALA A 25 -26.67 -22.20 6.01
CA ALA A 25 -26.93 -20.85 5.52
C ALA A 25 -26.56 -20.83 4.03
N SER A 26 -27.48 -20.31 3.22
CA SER A 26 -27.49 -20.14 1.77
C SER A 26 -26.15 -20.16 1.03
N ASP A 27 -26.08 -20.96 -0.04
CA ASP A 27 -24.99 -21.07 -1.01
C ASP A 27 -24.64 -19.72 -1.68
N ILE A 28 -23.86 -18.89 -0.98
CA ILE A 28 -22.90 -18.03 -1.67
C ILE A 28 -21.71 -18.94 -1.90
N ALA A 29 -21.55 -19.45 -3.13
CA ALA A 29 -20.35 -20.17 -3.50
C ALA A 29 -19.15 -19.28 -3.10
N GLU A 30 -18.37 -19.70 -2.11
CA GLU A 30 -17.15 -19.01 -1.70
C GLU A 30 -16.24 -18.95 -2.92
N SER A 31 -16.32 -17.85 -3.67
CA SER A 31 -15.49 -17.65 -4.84
C SER A 31 -14.08 -17.44 -4.33
N ASN A 32 -13.25 -18.47 -4.45
CA ASN A 32 -11.85 -18.36 -4.08
C ASN A 32 -11.21 -17.29 -4.99
N HIS A 33 -10.74 -16.20 -4.39
CA HIS A 33 -10.08 -15.10 -5.08
C HIS A 33 -8.60 -15.08 -4.72
N LYS A 34 -7.75 -15.01 -5.74
CA LYS A 34 -6.29 -14.90 -5.58
C LYS A 34 -5.80 -13.57 -6.13
N LEU A 35 -5.00 -12.85 -5.37
CA LEU A 35 -4.25 -11.70 -5.86
C LEU A 35 -2.84 -12.11 -6.28
N GLN A 36 -2.41 -11.69 -7.46
CA GLN A 36 -1.02 -11.77 -7.90
C GLN A 36 -0.54 -10.37 -8.27
N LYS A 37 0.40 -9.85 -7.48
CA LYS A 37 1.03 -8.54 -7.73
C LYS A 37 2.20 -8.67 -8.70
N ILE A 38 2.29 -7.71 -9.61
CA ILE A 38 3.32 -7.61 -10.64
C ILE A 38 3.79 -6.17 -10.66
N TYR A 39 5.10 -5.96 -10.63
CA TYR A 39 5.71 -4.63 -10.66
C TYR A 39 6.20 -4.37 -12.10
N PRO A 40 5.50 -3.56 -12.91
CA PRO A 40 5.83 -3.40 -14.34
C PRO A 40 7.19 -2.75 -14.57
N LEU A 41 7.73 -2.03 -13.58
CA LEU A 41 9.02 -1.34 -13.65
C LEU A 41 10.14 -2.07 -12.90
N VAL A 42 9.96 -3.35 -12.57
CA VAL A 42 11.03 -4.16 -11.96
C VAL A 42 12.16 -4.46 -12.94
N VAL A 43 11.88 -4.37 -14.23
CA VAL A 43 12.82 -4.54 -15.34
C VAL A 43 12.69 -3.36 -16.29
N ASP A 44 13.82 -2.94 -16.86
CA ASP A 44 13.85 -1.79 -17.77
C ASP A 44 13.29 -2.13 -19.16
N ASN A 45 13.31 -3.41 -19.55
CA ASN A 45 12.82 -3.86 -20.84
C ASN A 45 11.41 -4.49 -20.70
N LEU A 46 10.43 -3.91 -21.41
CA LEU A 46 9.05 -4.40 -21.48
C LEU A 46 8.94 -5.81 -22.08
N ASP A 47 9.89 -6.20 -22.91
CA ASP A 47 10.01 -7.56 -23.45
C ASP A 47 10.11 -8.60 -22.33
N LEU A 48 10.77 -8.30 -21.21
CA LEU A 48 10.86 -9.21 -20.07
C LEU A 48 9.55 -9.29 -19.28
N ILE A 49 8.68 -8.28 -19.39
CA ILE A 49 7.35 -8.27 -18.80
C ILE A 49 6.35 -9.03 -19.69
N PHE A 50 6.30 -8.70 -20.98
CA PHE A 50 5.27 -9.20 -21.91
C PHE A 50 5.73 -10.40 -22.75
N GLY A 51 7.02 -10.66 -22.85
CA GLY A 51 7.62 -11.72 -23.64
C GLY A 51 8.24 -11.21 -24.94
N TYR A 52 9.14 -12.01 -25.51
CA TYR A 52 9.90 -11.68 -26.71
C TYR A 52 10.28 -12.93 -27.52
N LEU A 53 10.71 -12.71 -28.76
CA LEU A 53 11.31 -13.76 -29.60
C LEU A 53 12.82 -13.78 -29.38
N ASN A 54 13.36 -14.95 -29.05
CA ASN A 54 14.81 -15.13 -28.91
C ASN A 54 15.52 -15.12 -30.28
N GLN A 55 16.85 -15.23 -30.28
CA GLN A 55 17.66 -15.27 -31.51
C GLN A 55 17.33 -16.45 -32.45
N ASN A 56 16.72 -17.51 -31.91
CA ASN A 56 16.28 -18.69 -32.65
C ASN A 56 14.82 -18.59 -33.13
N ASN A 57 14.17 -17.43 -32.94
CA ASN A 57 12.72 -17.22 -33.16
C ASN A 57 11.81 -18.07 -32.27
N ASP A 58 12.28 -18.59 -31.14
CA ASP A 58 11.42 -19.19 -30.13
C ASP A 58 10.82 -18.10 -29.23
N TRP A 59 9.53 -18.24 -28.92
CA TRP A 59 8.85 -17.37 -27.99
C TRP A 59 9.26 -17.65 -26.55
N ILE A 60 9.61 -16.59 -25.83
CA ILE A 60 9.87 -16.60 -24.39
C ILE A 60 8.79 -15.75 -23.72
N ASP A 61 7.95 -16.39 -22.88
CA ASP A 61 6.98 -15.66 -22.07
C ASP A 61 7.69 -14.75 -21.05
N GLY A 62 7.17 -13.53 -20.90
CA GLY A 62 7.58 -12.60 -19.86
C GLY A 62 6.86 -12.86 -18.53
N ILE A 63 7.19 -12.04 -17.53
CA ILE A 63 6.63 -12.15 -16.17
C ILE A 63 5.09 -12.07 -16.19
N PHE A 64 4.53 -11.13 -16.95
CA PHE A 64 3.09 -10.90 -17.03
C PHE A 64 2.39 -11.98 -17.84
N THR A 65 2.92 -12.39 -18.99
CA THR A 65 2.28 -13.41 -19.84
C THR A 65 2.33 -14.79 -19.21
N SER A 66 3.41 -15.13 -18.51
CA SER A 66 3.49 -16.34 -17.69
C SER A 66 2.45 -16.33 -16.54
N ALA A 67 2.33 -15.20 -15.84
CA ALA A 67 1.33 -15.02 -14.79
C ALA A 67 -0.11 -15.13 -15.34
N TRP A 68 -0.38 -14.54 -16.49
CA TRP A 68 -1.68 -14.60 -17.16
C TRP A 68 -2.05 -16.04 -17.55
N ARG A 69 -1.15 -16.76 -18.22
CA ARG A 69 -1.39 -18.15 -18.62
C ARG A 69 -1.66 -19.04 -17.40
N LYS A 70 -0.94 -18.82 -16.30
CA LYS A 70 -1.18 -19.51 -15.02
C LYS A 70 -2.52 -19.14 -14.40
N ALA A 71 -2.88 -17.85 -14.42
CA ALA A 71 -4.14 -17.35 -13.90
C ALA A 71 -5.35 -17.94 -14.65
N THR A 72 -5.29 -18.00 -15.97
CA THR A 72 -6.35 -18.58 -16.81
C THR A 72 -6.59 -20.06 -16.53
N ARG A 73 -5.56 -20.82 -16.17
CA ARG A 73 -5.67 -22.26 -15.83
C ARG A 73 -6.22 -22.52 -14.42
N ASN A 74 -6.30 -21.50 -13.56
CA ASN A 74 -6.81 -21.68 -12.19
C ASN A 74 -8.33 -21.76 -12.17
N GLN A 75 -8.88 -22.61 -11.29
CA GLN A 75 -10.33 -22.67 -11.03
C GLN A 75 -10.83 -21.44 -10.24
N SER A 76 -9.96 -20.85 -9.42
CA SER A 76 -10.21 -19.63 -8.63
C SER A 76 -10.13 -18.38 -9.51
N THR A 77 -10.89 -17.34 -9.15
CA THR A 77 -10.75 -16.03 -9.80
C THR A 77 -9.41 -15.40 -9.40
N THR A 78 -8.58 -15.05 -10.38
CA THR A 78 -7.26 -14.46 -10.15
C THR A 78 -7.25 -13.00 -10.57
N TRP A 79 -6.89 -12.12 -9.65
CA TRP A 79 -6.65 -10.70 -9.87
C TRP A 79 -5.16 -10.49 -10.15
N LEU A 80 -4.84 -10.06 -11.38
CA LEU A 80 -3.50 -9.61 -11.74
C LEU A 80 -3.42 -8.11 -11.47
N CYS A 81 -2.68 -7.74 -10.45
CA CYS A 81 -2.50 -6.36 -10.01
C CYS A 81 -1.14 -5.84 -10.47
N LEU A 82 -1.14 -4.88 -11.39
CA LEU A 82 0.07 -4.16 -11.77
C LEU A 82 0.24 -2.97 -10.83
N ASP A 83 1.24 -3.04 -9.95
CA ASP A 83 1.53 -2.06 -8.90
C ASP A 83 2.70 -1.17 -9.35
N GLY A 84 2.39 0.09 -9.68
CA GLY A 84 3.40 1.06 -10.10
C GLY A 84 2.81 2.32 -10.76
N PRO A 85 3.66 3.31 -11.06
CA PRO A 85 3.22 4.52 -11.74
C PRO A 85 2.73 4.18 -13.16
N LEU A 86 1.47 4.53 -13.43
CA LEU A 86 0.83 4.27 -14.71
C LEU A 86 1.43 5.20 -15.76
N ASN A 87 2.07 4.62 -16.77
CA ASN A 87 2.70 5.38 -17.84
C ASN A 87 2.36 4.75 -19.20
N SER A 88 2.41 5.57 -20.25
CA SER A 88 2.02 5.15 -21.59
C SER A 88 2.86 3.99 -22.15
N SER A 89 4.13 3.82 -21.73
CA SER A 89 5.02 2.83 -22.35
C SER A 89 4.53 1.40 -22.18
N TRP A 90 3.91 1.07 -21.04
CA TRP A 90 3.34 -0.26 -20.79
C TRP A 90 1.82 -0.26 -20.70
N ALA A 91 1.20 0.86 -20.31
CA ALA A 91 -0.26 0.91 -20.15
C ALA A 91 -0.98 0.78 -21.50
N ASP A 92 -0.41 1.34 -22.56
CA ASP A 92 -1.03 1.31 -23.89
C ASP A 92 -1.15 -0.12 -24.45
N THR A 93 -0.27 -1.03 -24.02
CA THR A 93 -0.34 -2.46 -24.32
C THR A 93 -1.66 -3.09 -23.86
N PHE A 94 -2.31 -2.53 -22.82
CA PHE A 94 -3.59 -3.01 -22.31
C PHE A 94 -4.82 -2.42 -23.02
N THR A 95 -4.64 -1.46 -23.93
CA THR A 95 -5.75 -0.77 -24.59
C THR A 95 -6.70 -1.72 -25.31
N SER A 96 -6.17 -2.79 -25.92
CA SER A 96 -6.97 -3.82 -26.59
C SER A 96 -7.72 -4.71 -25.59
N VAL A 97 -7.10 -5.02 -24.45
CA VAL A 97 -7.73 -5.83 -23.41
C VAL A 97 -8.87 -5.07 -22.73
N LEU A 98 -8.73 -3.75 -22.58
CA LEU A 98 -9.73 -2.85 -22.03
C LEU A 98 -10.86 -2.53 -23.03
N ASP A 99 -10.69 -2.90 -24.30
CA ASP A 99 -11.70 -2.76 -25.34
C ASP A 99 -12.60 -4.01 -25.43
N SER A 100 -13.56 -3.98 -26.34
CA SER A 100 -14.47 -5.06 -26.67
C SER A 100 -13.78 -6.38 -27.04
N SER A 101 -12.55 -6.35 -27.54
CA SER A 101 -11.83 -7.56 -27.95
C SER A 101 -11.37 -8.43 -26.78
N LYS A 102 -11.19 -7.84 -25.59
CA LYS A 102 -10.75 -8.56 -24.37
C LYS A 102 -9.53 -9.46 -24.62
N SER A 103 -8.61 -9.03 -25.48
CA SER A 103 -7.44 -9.83 -25.87
C SER A 103 -6.17 -8.99 -25.89
N LEU A 104 -5.07 -9.57 -25.41
CA LEU A 104 -3.73 -8.99 -25.50
C LEU A 104 -2.98 -9.63 -26.67
N SER A 105 -2.60 -8.83 -27.66
CA SER A 105 -1.79 -9.29 -28.79
C SER A 105 -0.30 -9.28 -28.40
N LEU A 106 0.37 -10.42 -28.62
CA LEU A 106 1.78 -10.61 -28.32
C LEU A 106 2.63 -10.41 -29.59
N ALA A 107 3.92 -10.14 -29.42
CA ALA A 107 4.82 -9.86 -30.54
C ALA A 107 5.03 -11.08 -31.47
N ASN A 108 4.80 -12.30 -30.99
CA ASN A 108 4.78 -13.52 -31.82
C ASN A 108 3.48 -13.72 -32.61
N GLY A 109 2.50 -12.83 -32.48
CA GLY A 109 1.18 -12.94 -33.11
C GLY A 109 0.15 -13.73 -32.31
N ASP A 110 0.52 -14.33 -31.17
CA ASP A 110 -0.44 -14.96 -30.27
C ASP A 110 -1.38 -13.92 -29.64
N GLN A 111 -2.59 -14.36 -29.28
CA GLN A 111 -3.53 -13.55 -28.53
C GLN A 111 -3.86 -14.22 -27.19
N LEU A 112 -3.65 -13.48 -26.10
CA LEU A 112 -4.11 -13.87 -24.77
C LEU A 112 -5.49 -13.28 -24.52
N THR A 113 -6.54 -14.10 -24.65
CA THR A 113 -7.90 -13.69 -24.32
C THR A 113 -8.11 -13.65 -22.80
N LEU A 114 -8.81 -12.62 -22.34
CA LEU A 114 -9.20 -12.43 -20.95
C LEU A 114 -10.38 -13.36 -20.63
N SER A 115 -10.06 -14.41 -19.88
CA SER A 115 -11.02 -15.38 -19.35
C SER A 115 -11.84 -14.77 -18.21
N SER A 116 -13.03 -15.31 -17.95
CA SER A 116 -13.96 -14.77 -16.95
C SER A 116 -13.38 -14.80 -15.52
N ASN A 117 -12.50 -15.76 -15.24
CA ASN A 117 -11.80 -15.95 -13.98
C ASN A 117 -10.55 -15.08 -13.83
N VAL A 118 -10.16 -14.26 -14.81
CA VAL A 118 -9.03 -13.34 -14.68
C VAL A 118 -9.56 -11.90 -14.61
N LYS A 119 -9.05 -11.13 -13.64
CA LYS A 119 -9.35 -9.71 -13.44
C LYS A 119 -8.06 -8.92 -13.50
N LEU A 120 -8.09 -7.76 -14.14
CA LEU A 120 -6.96 -6.84 -14.18
C LEU A 120 -7.20 -5.66 -13.24
N LEU A 121 -6.15 -5.29 -12.52
CA LEU A 121 -6.13 -4.15 -11.63
C LEU A 121 -4.84 -3.37 -11.87
N PHE A 122 -4.96 -2.04 -11.94
CA PHE A 122 -3.81 -1.13 -11.96
C PHE A 122 -3.81 -0.35 -10.63
N GLU A 123 -2.77 -0.54 -9.82
CA GLU A 123 -2.52 0.23 -8.60
C GLU A 123 -1.54 1.35 -8.93
N THR A 124 -1.98 2.60 -8.85
CA THR A 124 -1.17 3.76 -9.19
C THR A 124 -1.51 4.97 -8.31
N ASP A 125 -0.52 5.84 -8.08
CA ASP A 125 -0.65 7.05 -7.26
C ASP A 125 -1.08 8.30 -8.05
N ASP A 126 -0.84 8.31 -9.36
CA ASP A 126 -1.16 9.43 -10.25
C ASP A 126 -1.48 8.92 -11.68
N LEU A 127 -2.44 9.58 -12.32
CA LEU A 127 -2.86 9.31 -13.70
C LEU A 127 -2.26 10.29 -14.72
N ALA A 128 -1.49 11.29 -14.29
CA ALA A 128 -0.96 12.34 -15.16
C ALA A 128 -0.10 11.83 -16.34
N LYS A 129 0.51 10.64 -16.20
CA LYS A 129 1.34 10.01 -17.24
C LYS A 129 0.61 8.92 -18.03
N ALA A 130 -0.65 8.66 -17.71
CA ALA A 130 -1.47 7.70 -18.42
C ALA A 130 -2.09 8.34 -19.67
N THR A 131 -2.32 7.54 -20.71
CA THR A 131 -3.00 8.03 -21.90
C THR A 131 -4.51 8.18 -21.66
N PRO A 132 -5.17 9.20 -22.24
CA PRO A 132 -6.63 9.34 -22.11
C PRO A 132 -7.41 8.12 -22.57
N ALA A 133 -6.87 7.35 -23.54
CA ALA A 133 -7.49 6.13 -24.05
C ALA A 133 -7.58 5.02 -22.97
N VAL A 134 -6.52 4.80 -22.21
CA VAL A 134 -6.51 3.81 -21.11
C VAL A 134 -7.42 4.26 -19.97
N VAL A 135 -7.36 5.53 -19.59
CA VAL A 135 -8.16 6.10 -18.50
C VAL A 135 -9.65 6.06 -18.83
N ALA A 136 -10.05 6.44 -20.04
CA ALA A 136 -11.46 6.48 -20.45
C ALA A 136 -12.13 5.10 -20.52
N ARG A 137 -11.34 4.02 -20.65
CA ARG A 137 -11.83 2.63 -20.76
C ARG A 137 -11.73 1.86 -19.45
N SER A 138 -11.15 2.47 -18.42
CA SER A 138 -10.95 1.84 -17.12
C SER A 138 -12.01 2.27 -16.12
N GLY A 139 -12.47 1.34 -15.28
CA GLY A 139 -13.21 1.69 -14.08
C GLY A 139 -12.24 2.25 -13.03
N ILE A 140 -12.43 3.51 -12.63
CA ILE A 140 -11.52 4.20 -11.71
C ILE A 140 -12.15 4.23 -10.31
N VAL A 141 -11.42 3.72 -9.32
CA VAL A 141 -11.78 3.86 -7.91
C VAL A 141 -10.78 4.80 -7.26
N TYR A 142 -11.24 5.98 -6.85
CA TYR A 142 -10.43 6.94 -6.11
C TYR A 142 -10.51 6.64 -4.61
N VAL A 143 -9.36 6.46 -3.97
CA VAL A 143 -9.28 6.27 -2.52
C VAL A 143 -8.74 7.56 -1.91
N ASP A 144 -9.59 8.22 -1.13
CA ASP A 144 -9.24 9.47 -0.47
C ASP A 144 -8.17 9.25 0.62
N LYS A 145 -7.22 10.20 0.75
CA LYS A 145 -6.12 10.12 1.70
C LYS A 145 -6.60 10.01 3.15
N ASN A 146 -7.75 10.59 3.49
CA ASN A 146 -8.31 10.55 4.83
C ASN A 146 -8.83 9.15 5.21
N VAL A 147 -9.21 8.34 4.21
CA VAL A 147 -9.65 6.95 4.44
C VAL A 147 -8.47 6.04 4.81
N VAL A 148 -7.27 6.43 4.42
CA VAL A 148 -6.07 5.59 4.41
C VAL A 148 -4.88 6.21 5.16
N GLY A 149 -5.16 7.16 6.05
CA GLY A 149 -4.18 7.84 6.88
C GLY A 149 -3.66 6.99 8.04
N TRP A 150 -3.13 7.66 9.06
CA TRP A 150 -2.53 6.98 10.22
C TRP A 150 -3.56 6.27 11.12
N ARG A 151 -4.81 6.74 11.19
CA ARG A 151 -5.84 6.24 12.14
C ARG A 151 -6.17 4.75 12.01
N PRO A 152 -6.44 4.18 10.81
CA PRO A 152 -6.69 2.74 10.68
C PRO A 152 -5.48 1.89 11.11
N ILE A 153 -4.26 2.40 10.88
CA ILE A 153 -3.03 1.72 11.27
C ILE A 153 -2.86 1.75 12.79
N ALA A 154 -3.13 2.91 13.41
CA ALA A 154 -3.10 3.06 14.86
C ALA A 154 -4.09 2.10 15.52
N LYS A 155 -5.34 2.07 15.03
CA LYS A 155 -6.36 1.17 15.54
C LYS A 155 -5.91 -0.30 15.50
N ALA A 156 -5.46 -0.77 14.34
CA ALA A 156 -5.00 -2.15 14.19
C ALA A 156 -3.77 -2.48 15.05
N TRP A 157 -2.85 -1.54 15.24
CA TRP A 157 -1.67 -1.75 16.08
C TRP A 157 -2.03 -1.79 17.57
N LEU A 158 -2.97 -0.94 18.01
CA LEU A 158 -3.45 -0.84 19.40
C LEU A 158 -4.26 -2.07 19.84
N GLU A 159 -4.90 -2.80 18.92
CA GLU A 159 -5.64 -4.04 19.21
C GLU A 159 -4.78 -5.15 19.85
N HIS A 160 -3.45 -5.05 19.72
CA HIS A 160 -2.50 -6.01 20.28
C HIS A 160 -1.68 -5.45 21.46
N ARG A 161 -2.14 -4.34 22.07
CA ARG A 161 -1.47 -3.65 23.19
C ARG A 161 -2.22 -3.81 24.50
N THR A 162 -1.57 -3.47 25.61
CA THR A 162 -2.20 -3.45 26.94
C THR A 162 -3.20 -2.30 27.07
N GLN A 163 -4.19 -2.42 27.96
CA GLN A 163 -5.21 -1.37 28.15
C GLN A 163 -4.60 -0.02 28.57
N GLN A 164 -3.52 -0.05 29.35
CA GLN A 164 -2.79 1.15 29.76
C GLN A 164 -2.11 1.83 28.57
N GLU A 165 -1.40 1.08 27.73
CA GLU A 165 -0.81 1.60 26.49
C GLU A 165 -1.87 2.18 25.57
N VAL A 166 -3.00 1.48 25.41
CA VAL A 166 -4.11 1.95 24.56
C VAL A 166 -4.65 3.28 25.05
N HIS A 167 -4.93 3.40 26.36
CA HIS A 167 -5.45 4.63 26.95
C HIS A 167 -4.55 5.84 26.69
N VAL A 168 -3.24 5.68 26.91
CA VAL A 168 -2.24 6.75 26.75
C VAL A 168 -1.99 7.07 25.28
N LEU A 169 -1.67 6.05 24.48
CA LEU A 169 -1.22 6.22 23.11
C LEU A 169 -2.35 6.69 22.19
N GLN A 170 -3.59 6.22 22.38
CA GLN A 170 -4.71 6.68 21.57
C GLN A 170 -4.93 8.20 21.72
N ARG A 171 -4.89 8.70 22.96
CA ARG A 171 -5.00 10.14 23.23
C ARG A 171 -3.82 10.92 22.68
N ALA A 172 -2.59 10.42 22.89
CA ALA A 172 -1.39 11.06 22.40
C ALA A 172 -1.39 11.15 20.86
N PHE A 173 -1.72 10.06 20.17
CA PHE A 173 -1.78 10.00 18.70
C PHE A 173 -2.76 11.03 18.11
N GLU A 174 -3.99 11.11 18.64
CA GLU A 174 -5.00 12.07 18.16
C GLU A 174 -4.58 13.52 18.40
N LYS A 175 -3.87 13.80 19.50
CA LYS A 175 -3.42 15.16 19.84
C LYS A 175 -2.23 15.61 18.98
N THR A 176 -1.33 14.70 18.61
CA THR A 176 -0.04 15.06 18.00
C THR A 176 0.03 14.79 16.48
N LEU A 177 -0.54 13.70 15.96
CA LEU A 177 -0.18 13.22 14.62
C LEU A 177 -0.67 14.12 13.49
N ASP A 178 -1.89 14.64 13.53
CA ASP A 178 -2.38 15.55 12.49
C ASP A 178 -1.59 16.89 12.47
N PRO A 179 -1.43 17.61 13.60
CA PRO A 179 -0.63 18.85 13.61
C PRO A 179 0.83 18.63 13.20
N LEU A 180 1.46 17.55 13.67
CA LEU A 180 2.86 17.28 13.34
C LEU A 180 3.03 16.85 11.88
N SER A 181 2.11 16.05 11.34
CA SER A 181 2.14 15.66 9.92
C SER A 181 1.92 16.88 9.02
N GLN A 182 0.99 17.77 9.38
CA GLN A 182 0.78 19.03 8.69
C GLN A 182 2.04 19.89 8.70
N TYR A 183 2.67 20.07 9.87
CA TYR A 183 3.88 20.87 10.01
C TYR A 183 5.03 20.31 9.16
N VAL A 184 5.32 19.01 9.31
CA VAL A 184 6.44 18.36 8.63
C VAL A 184 6.25 18.30 7.12
N ILE A 185 5.03 18.04 6.64
CA ILE A 185 4.75 17.88 5.20
C ILE A 185 4.58 19.23 4.51
N ASN A 186 3.85 20.17 5.11
CA ASN A 186 3.36 21.38 4.43
C ASN A 186 4.03 22.68 4.90
N ASP A 187 4.40 22.80 6.18
CA ASP A 187 4.83 24.10 6.74
C ASP A 187 6.36 24.28 6.71
N CYS A 188 7.12 23.18 6.79
CA CYS A 188 8.58 23.23 6.69
C CYS A 188 9.05 23.62 5.29
N LYS A 189 9.96 24.60 5.21
CA LYS A 189 10.42 25.21 3.95
C LYS A 189 11.21 24.20 3.09
N PRO A 190 11.29 24.41 1.76
CA PRO A 190 12.20 23.66 0.90
C PRO A 190 13.64 23.79 1.40
N ARG A 191 14.42 22.69 1.31
CA ARG A 191 15.83 22.67 1.71
C ARG A 191 16.59 23.86 1.12
N HIS A 192 17.46 24.46 1.93
CA HIS A 192 18.50 25.34 1.41
C HIS A 192 19.33 24.58 0.35
N HIS A 193 19.63 25.23 -0.77
CA HIS A 193 20.34 24.69 -1.97
C HIS A 193 19.49 23.99 -3.05
N GLY A 194 18.18 24.24 -3.12
CA GLY A 194 17.39 23.88 -4.31
C GLY A 194 17.24 22.37 -4.56
N ARG A 195 17.59 21.53 -3.57
CA ARG A 195 17.30 20.10 -3.63
C ARG A 195 15.82 19.88 -3.32
N PRO A 196 15.07 19.13 -4.16
CA PRO A 196 13.71 18.75 -3.85
C PRO A 196 13.65 18.04 -2.49
N ARG A 197 12.66 18.33 -1.65
CA ARG A 197 12.40 17.53 -0.46
C ARG A 197 12.09 16.10 -0.91
N VAL A 198 12.55 15.13 -0.13
CA VAL A 198 12.10 13.75 -0.27
C VAL A 198 10.58 13.77 -0.10
N LYS A 199 9.84 13.12 -1.01
CA LYS A 199 8.38 12.99 -0.84
C LYS A 199 8.11 12.23 0.45
N LEU A 200 7.45 12.89 1.40
CA LEU A 200 7.11 12.29 2.69
C LEU A 200 5.73 11.66 2.63
N SER A 201 5.58 10.53 3.31
CA SER A 201 4.30 9.84 3.48
C SER A 201 3.96 9.86 4.96
N GLU A 202 2.80 10.43 5.31
CA GLU A 202 2.26 10.40 6.68
C GLU A 202 2.24 8.98 7.23
N VAL A 203 1.65 8.04 6.47
CA VAL A 203 1.61 6.62 6.82
C VAL A 203 3.01 6.02 6.99
N GLY A 204 3.96 6.41 6.13
CA GLY A 204 5.35 5.95 6.22
C GLY A 204 6.03 6.43 7.49
N MET A 205 5.89 7.72 7.82
CA MET A 205 6.41 8.30 9.06
C MET A 205 5.80 7.61 10.28
N PHE A 206 4.48 7.50 10.33
CA PHE A 206 3.79 6.87 11.46
C PHE A 206 4.15 5.39 11.64
N LYS A 207 4.25 4.60 10.55
CA LYS A 207 4.73 3.21 10.64
C LYS A 207 6.15 3.11 11.21
N THR A 208 7.01 4.06 10.86
CA THR A 208 8.37 4.12 11.40
C THR A 208 8.34 4.44 12.88
N THR A 209 7.45 5.35 13.32
CA THR A 209 7.20 5.65 14.73
C THR A 209 6.72 4.40 15.48
N LEU A 210 5.76 3.66 14.93
CA LEU A 210 5.25 2.42 15.54
C LEU A 210 6.30 1.33 15.65
N ASN A 211 7.16 1.16 14.64
CA ASN A 211 8.24 0.18 14.69
C ASN A 211 9.24 0.51 15.79
N LEU A 212 9.65 1.78 15.90
CA LEU A 212 10.55 2.24 16.95
C LEU A 212 9.89 2.11 18.33
N LEU A 213 8.64 2.55 18.46
CA LEU A 213 7.88 2.46 19.72
C LEU A 213 7.70 1.01 20.17
N SER A 214 7.43 0.08 19.23
CA SER A 214 7.33 -1.34 19.54
C SER A 214 8.62 -1.91 20.11
N ALA A 215 9.78 -1.47 19.60
CA ALA A 215 11.08 -1.86 20.15
C ALA A 215 11.30 -1.25 21.55
N MET A 216 10.99 0.04 21.73
CA MET A 216 11.14 0.73 23.01
C MET A 216 10.22 0.17 24.11
N LEU A 217 9.04 -0.34 23.76
CA LEU A 217 8.12 -0.97 24.71
C LEU A 217 8.48 -2.42 25.04
N ALA A 218 9.15 -3.14 24.12
CA ALA A 218 9.55 -4.52 24.34
C ALA A 218 10.63 -4.69 25.41
N ASP A 219 11.56 -3.72 25.51
CA ASP A 219 12.71 -3.78 26.43
C ASP A 219 12.45 -3.16 27.82
N ASN A 220 11.29 -2.53 28.05
CA ASN A 220 10.97 -1.84 29.31
C ASN A 220 9.94 -2.62 30.13
N ILE A 221 10.42 -3.62 30.88
CA ILE A 221 9.60 -4.55 31.69
C ILE A 221 9.05 -3.87 32.97
N GLU A 222 9.64 -2.75 33.40
CA GLU A 222 9.13 -1.91 34.50
C GLU A 222 8.63 -0.56 33.96
N LEU A 223 7.44 -0.59 33.36
CA LEU A 223 6.78 0.61 32.84
C LEU A 223 6.56 1.64 33.98
N GLY A 224 7.27 2.78 33.90
CA GLY A 224 7.16 3.91 34.83
C GLY A 224 5.84 4.69 34.78
N GLY A 225 4.71 3.98 34.63
CA GLY A 225 3.37 4.56 34.54
C GLY A 225 3.06 5.18 33.17
N GLU A 226 1.89 5.83 33.08
CA GLU A 226 1.36 6.44 31.86
C GLU A 226 2.29 7.51 31.26
N LEU A 227 2.91 8.33 32.11
CA LEU A 227 3.84 9.38 31.67
C LEU A 227 5.10 8.81 31.01
N HIS A 228 5.57 7.64 31.44
CA HIS A 228 6.73 7.01 30.83
C HIS A 228 6.41 6.53 29.40
N ILE A 229 5.22 5.95 29.20
CA ILE A 229 4.74 5.52 27.87
C ILE A 229 4.65 6.73 26.93
N GLU A 230 4.06 7.84 27.39
CA GLU A 230 3.98 9.06 26.58
C GLU A 230 5.37 9.59 26.22
N ARG A 231 6.33 9.61 27.16
CA ARG A 231 7.71 10.04 26.89
C ARG A 231 8.43 9.16 25.88
N LEU A 232 8.27 7.84 25.94
CA LEU A 232 8.81 6.92 24.94
C LEU A 232 8.22 7.21 23.55
N TYR A 233 6.92 7.49 23.49
CA TYR A 233 6.26 7.89 22.25
C TYR A 233 6.80 9.22 21.69
N LEU A 234 6.94 10.24 22.54
CA LEU A 234 7.50 11.55 22.14
C LEU A 234 8.93 11.40 21.64
N PHE A 235 9.74 10.59 22.31
CA PHE A 235 11.09 10.25 21.85
C PHE A 235 11.06 9.61 20.45
N CYS A 236 10.12 8.70 20.19
CA CYS A 236 9.95 8.10 18.87
C CYS A 236 9.57 9.15 17.81
N LEU A 237 8.70 10.11 18.13
CA LEU A 237 8.33 11.21 17.24
C LEU A 237 9.54 12.10 16.89
N MET A 238 10.41 12.39 17.86
CA MET A 238 11.62 13.19 17.61
C MET A 238 12.53 12.52 16.58
N TRP A 239 12.71 11.20 16.67
CA TRP A 239 13.58 10.46 15.74
C TRP A 239 12.94 10.15 14.39
N THR A 240 11.62 10.22 14.28
CA THR A 240 10.90 9.86 13.04
C THR A 240 10.40 11.08 12.29
N TYR A 241 9.64 11.96 12.94
CA TYR A 241 9.17 13.22 12.35
C TYR A 241 10.26 14.28 12.40
N GLY A 242 10.87 14.48 13.59
CA GLY A 242 11.93 15.49 13.78
C GLY A 242 13.24 15.15 13.04
N GLY A 243 13.54 13.87 12.86
CA GLY A 243 14.70 13.39 12.11
C GLY A 243 14.70 13.77 10.63
N LEU A 244 13.53 14.12 10.08
CA LEU A 244 13.36 14.56 8.69
C LEU A 244 13.56 16.06 8.49
N LEU A 245 13.71 16.81 9.59
CA LEU A 245 13.78 18.26 9.61
C LEU A 245 15.24 18.75 9.70
N ASP A 246 15.47 19.91 9.09
CA ASP A 246 16.72 20.67 9.23
C ASP A 246 16.71 21.46 10.56
N GLU A 247 17.87 21.96 10.99
CA GLU A 247 18.04 22.59 12.32
C GLU A 247 17.04 23.71 12.61
N LYS A 248 16.70 24.53 11.61
CA LYS A 248 15.75 25.65 11.76
C LYS A 248 14.31 25.20 11.97
N ASP A 249 13.92 24.09 11.36
CA ASP A 249 12.56 23.55 11.46
C ASP A 249 12.41 22.64 12.70
N ARG A 250 13.52 22.11 13.23
CA ARG A 250 13.52 21.31 14.47
C ARG A 250 13.11 22.12 15.69
N THR A 251 13.46 23.40 15.77
CA THR A 251 13.03 24.26 16.89
C THR A 251 11.52 24.45 16.88
N GLY A 252 10.94 24.83 15.73
CA GLY A 252 9.49 24.97 15.58
C GLY A 252 8.75 23.65 15.80
N PHE A 253 9.31 22.52 15.35
CA PHE A 253 8.77 21.20 15.67
C PHE A 253 8.82 20.89 17.17
N SER A 254 9.92 21.22 17.85
CA SER A 254 10.07 21.01 19.29
C SER A 254 9.07 21.85 20.09
N ASP A 255 8.85 23.11 19.71
CA ASP A 255 7.88 24.01 20.35
C ASP A 255 6.45 23.49 20.16
N LEU A 256 6.12 23.05 18.94
CA LEU A 256 4.84 22.43 18.63
C LEU A 256 4.63 21.14 19.44
N LEU A 257 5.62 20.25 19.46
CA LEU A 257 5.57 18.99 20.21
C LEU A 257 5.37 19.24 21.71
N SER A 258 6.06 20.23 22.28
CA SER A 258 5.95 20.59 23.70
C SER A 258 4.59 21.18 24.06
N THR A 259 3.94 21.87 23.11
CA THR A 259 2.57 22.39 23.30
C THR A 259 1.53 21.26 23.25
N LEU A 260 1.83 20.21 22.47
CA LEU A 260 0.94 19.07 22.25
C LEU A 260 1.18 17.91 23.22
N SER A 261 2.32 17.82 23.90
CA SER A 261 2.54 16.78 24.92
C SER A 261 1.81 17.09 26.22
N THR A 262 1.66 16.06 27.06
CA THR A 262 1.14 16.19 28.44
C THR A 262 2.21 15.85 29.47
N ALA A 263 3.34 15.26 29.03
CA ALA A 263 4.42 14.72 29.86
C ALA A 263 5.71 15.55 29.89
#